data_AF-E0S437-F1
#
_entry.id   AF-E0S437-F1
#
_cell.length_a   1.000
_cell.length_b   1.000
_cell.length_c   1.000
_cell.angle_alpha   90.00
_cell.angle_beta   90.00
_cell.angle_gamma   90.00
#
_symmetry.space_group_name_H-M   'P 1'
#
loop_
_entity.id
_entity.type
_entity.pdbx_description
1 polymer ?
#
loop_
_entity_poly.entity_id
_entity_poly.type
_entity_poly.pdbx_seq_one_letter_code
_entity_poly.pdbx_strand_id
1 'polypeptide(L)'
;MRSIKSIILFLVLALAILIPIKAEAADKGKITACYISADKQSVIIEASLPEGPLNMVVIAEEVWQTIDNGTVVANVSGEAVSFPLAYMSDKSNLTKRFCLALPKGDTYEAVSNYMYITNPEILSNNPPKRNDHGIKGILPASTDAEEFNDLGIKQIMFNMELGAIISKTEAKQTTEFTYYGRKYYFKNDVLGEYDKIVKWCTENDYQLTMTLLNAASSKDSNLIHPEALGATCPTYALNTKTEDGVMHLKAIAAFLARRYSGGDFGTIDNWILGNQVNARTEWYYHSSTNLDTNVKEYTKAFRIFYNEFKSVNANADIYISLDQEWNRRSNPGCFLSREYLNRFNYWINKEGNIGWCLGIHPYNAPLYDPYTWMPQDIYVTNDAKTPYLTMLNFDVLLDEMREESYLTSAGKVRKIMISQIGYTSSFGEKFQAASIAYAYSKALKYPEITGFILFRDIDDDNEVKANIAQGLKSLNSHKKLAYEYYKTIGTPEFSAYEDEFEETTGVSLKDMLEDGYFKTRNSWELGDDTDPARESG
;
A
#
# COMPACT_ATOMS: atom_id res chain seq x y z
N MET A 1 -12.38 -98.79 -35.19
CA MET A 1 -11.84 -97.89 -36.23
C MET A 1 -11.25 -96.65 -35.56
N ARG A 2 -9.91 -96.46 -35.63
CA ARG A 2 -9.11 -95.21 -35.43
C ARG A 2 -9.32 -94.39 -34.12
N SER A 3 -8.37 -93.76 -33.42
CA SER A 3 -6.91 -93.67 -33.39
C SER A 3 -6.56 -92.45 -32.48
N ILE A 4 -5.71 -92.65 -31.44
CA ILE A 4 -4.62 -91.74 -30.97
C ILE A 4 -4.90 -90.47 -30.10
N LYS A 5 -3.96 -90.26 -29.13
CA LYS A 5 -3.49 -89.04 -28.39
C LYS A 5 -4.29 -88.54 -27.18
N SER A 6 -3.77 -87.85 -26.15
CA SER A 6 -2.48 -87.69 -25.44
C SER A 6 -2.65 -86.44 -24.55
N ILE A 7 -2.31 -86.54 -23.25
CA ILE A 7 -1.62 -85.58 -22.33
C ILE A 7 -1.86 -84.06 -22.51
N ILE A 8 -2.19 -83.34 -21.42
CA ILE A 8 -1.43 -82.16 -20.89
C ILE A 8 -2.00 -81.69 -19.54
N LEU A 9 -1.08 -81.57 -18.57
CA LEU A 9 -1.16 -80.96 -17.24
C LEU A 9 -0.79 -79.47 -17.37
N PHE A 10 -1.51 -78.54 -16.74
CA PHE A 10 -1.01 -77.16 -16.56
C PHE A 10 -1.26 -76.62 -15.15
N LEU A 11 -0.13 -76.31 -14.51
CA LEU A 11 0.06 -75.48 -13.32
C LEU A 11 -0.55 -74.07 -13.56
N VAL A 12 -1.30 -73.54 -12.61
CA VAL A 12 -1.61 -72.10 -12.54
C VAL A 12 -0.72 -71.49 -11.46
N LEU A 13 0.25 -70.69 -11.91
CA LEU A 13 1.17 -69.89 -11.11
C LEU A 13 0.40 -68.67 -10.56
N ALA A 14 0.25 -68.56 -9.24
CA ALA A 14 -0.31 -67.38 -8.60
C ALA A 14 0.73 -66.25 -8.60
N LEU A 15 0.56 -65.28 -9.49
CA LEU A 15 1.33 -64.05 -9.52
C LEU A 15 0.75 -63.10 -8.46
N ALA A 16 1.50 -62.84 -7.39
CA ALA A 16 1.14 -61.82 -6.40
C ALA A 16 1.20 -60.44 -7.05
N ILE A 17 0.04 -59.86 -7.32
CA ILE A 17 -0.10 -58.46 -7.73
C ILE A 17 0.16 -57.62 -6.48
N LEU A 18 1.36 -57.04 -6.40
CA LEU A 18 1.67 -55.95 -5.49
C LEU A 18 0.75 -54.77 -5.84
N ILE A 19 -0.29 -54.59 -5.04
CA ILE A 19 -1.09 -53.37 -5.04
C ILE A 19 -0.15 -52.24 -4.60
N PRO A 20 0.06 -51.18 -5.39
CA PRO A 20 0.77 -50.02 -4.91
C PRO A 20 -0.06 -49.41 -3.79
N ILE A 21 0.47 -49.44 -2.56
CA ILE A 21 -0.04 -48.64 -1.46
C ILE A 21 0.02 -47.19 -1.95
N LYS A 22 -1.15 -46.56 -2.13
CA LYS A 22 -1.22 -45.11 -2.26
C LYS A 22 -0.61 -44.56 -0.98
N ALA A 23 0.56 -43.93 -1.08
CA ALA A 23 1.03 -43.06 -0.03
C ALA A 23 -0.06 -42.01 0.21
N GLU A 24 -0.68 -42.04 1.38
CA GLU A 24 -1.43 -40.89 1.88
C GLU A 24 -0.48 -39.69 1.81
N ALA A 25 -0.99 -38.56 1.31
CA ALA A 25 -0.25 -37.31 1.44
C ALA A 25 -0.08 -37.09 2.94
N ALA A 26 1.13 -37.30 3.46
CA ALA A 26 1.44 -37.02 4.84
C ALA A 26 0.97 -35.59 5.13
N ASP A 27 0.23 -35.41 6.22
CA ASP A 27 -0.21 -34.08 6.65
C ASP A 27 1.02 -33.16 6.65
N LYS A 28 0.91 -32.03 5.96
CA LYS A 28 2.01 -31.07 5.90
C LYS A 28 2.03 -30.28 7.20
N GLY A 29 3.22 -29.99 7.73
CA GLY A 29 3.37 -29.07 8.85
C GLY A 29 2.80 -27.69 8.50
N LYS A 30 2.48 -26.89 9.51
CA LYS A 30 1.95 -25.53 9.32
C LYS A 30 2.60 -24.59 10.32
N ILE A 31 3.25 -23.54 9.82
CA ILE A 31 3.71 -22.44 10.67
C ILE A 31 2.49 -21.62 11.07
N THR A 32 2.25 -21.50 12.36
CA THR A 32 1.13 -20.77 12.97
C THR A 32 1.53 -19.39 13.45
N ALA A 33 2.79 -19.19 13.85
CA ALA A 33 3.34 -17.89 14.21
C ALA A 33 4.83 -17.76 13.86
N CYS A 34 5.26 -16.54 13.57
CA CYS A 34 6.66 -16.17 13.39
C CYS A 34 6.88 -14.76 13.95
N TYR A 35 7.66 -14.64 15.03
CA TYR A 35 7.80 -13.39 15.76
C TYR A 35 9.16 -13.28 16.45
N ILE A 36 9.58 -12.06 16.75
CA ILE A 36 10.80 -11.75 17.50
C ILE A 36 10.53 -11.90 19.00
N SER A 37 11.45 -12.54 19.71
CA SER A 37 11.41 -12.74 21.17
C SER A 37 11.45 -11.42 21.94
N ALA A 38 10.95 -11.44 23.19
CA ALA A 38 10.89 -10.25 24.04
C ALA A 38 12.27 -9.63 24.36
N ASP A 39 13.33 -10.44 24.40
CA ASP A 39 14.72 -9.99 24.57
C ASP A 39 15.35 -9.43 23.27
N LYS A 40 14.60 -9.43 22.17
CA LYS A 40 14.97 -8.93 20.85
C LYS A 40 16.15 -9.70 20.19
N GLN A 41 16.53 -10.86 20.70
CA GLN A 41 17.70 -11.62 20.22
C GLN A 41 17.37 -12.72 19.21
N SER A 42 16.15 -13.25 19.25
CA SER A 42 15.77 -14.45 18.52
C SER A 42 14.50 -14.26 17.71
N VAL A 43 14.37 -15.06 16.65
CA VAL A 43 13.11 -15.33 15.97
C VAL A 43 12.57 -16.64 16.50
N ILE A 44 11.28 -16.64 16.82
CA ILE A 44 10.52 -17.80 17.27
C ILE A 44 9.54 -18.17 16.15
N ILE A 45 9.52 -19.45 15.80
CA ILE A 45 8.51 -20.06 14.95
C ILE A 45 7.70 -21.02 15.81
N GLU A 46 6.38 -20.88 15.75
CA GLU A 46 5.43 -21.87 16.24
C GLU A 46 4.82 -22.61 15.06
N ALA A 47 4.66 -23.92 15.20
CA ALA A 47 4.14 -24.76 14.15
C ALA A 47 3.35 -25.97 14.66
N SER A 48 2.30 -26.31 13.92
CA SER A 48 1.68 -27.63 13.96
C SER A 48 2.56 -28.59 13.16
N LEU A 49 2.97 -29.69 13.79
CA LEU A 49 3.85 -30.68 13.19
C LEU A 49 3.08 -31.95 12.80
N PRO A 50 3.51 -32.66 11.75
CA PRO A 50 2.93 -33.94 11.40
C PRO A 50 3.32 -35.06 12.38
N GLU A 51 2.54 -36.13 12.42
CA GLU A 51 2.88 -37.33 13.19
C GLU A 51 4.07 -38.08 12.53
N GLY A 52 5.06 -38.50 13.34
CA GLY A 52 6.21 -39.30 12.90
C GLY A 52 7.58 -38.63 13.10
N PRO A 53 8.68 -39.23 12.61
CA PRO A 53 10.03 -38.69 12.80
C PRO A 53 10.25 -37.38 12.01
N LEU A 54 10.59 -36.32 12.74
CA LEU A 54 10.67 -34.94 12.29
C LEU A 54 12.12 -34.53 11.96
N ASN A 55 12.74 -35.14 10.94
CA ASN A 55 14.02 -34.63 10.41
C ASN A 55 13.81 -33.32 9.61
N MET A 56 12.98 -32.43 10.14
CA MET A 56 12.59 -31.16 9.55
C MET A 56 13.56 -30.08 10.00
N VAL A 57 13.78 -29.12 9.11
CA VAL A 57 14.56 -27.91 9.37
C VAL A 57 13.70 -26.69 9.10
N VAL A 58 14.07 -25.58 9.70
CA VAL A 58 13.58 -24.26 9.32
C VAL A 58 14.51 -23.69 8.25
N ILE A 59 13.96 -23.41 7.07
CA ILE A 59 14.66 -22.71 5.99
C ILE A 59 14.26 -21.23 6.01
N ALA A 60 15.26 -20.35 6.00
CA ALA A 60 15.10 -18.92 5.79
C ALA A 60 15.43 -18.54 4.35
N GLU A 61 14.56 -17.75 3.72
CA GLU A 61 14.72 -17.25 2.36
C GLU A 61 14.62 -15.73 2.31
N GLU A 62 15.50 -15.12 1.53
CA GLU A 62 15.27 -13.78 1.01
C GLU A 62 14.09 -13.76 0.03
N VAL A 63 13.47 -12.59 -0.17
CA VAL A 63 12.27 -12.48 -1.02
C VAL A 63 12.49 -12.83 -2.49
N TRP A 64 13.74 -12.77 -2.96
CA TRP A 64 14.16 -13.15 -4.31
C TRP A 64 14.54 -14.63 -4.42
N GLN A 65 14.77 -15.31 -3.30
CA GLN A 65 15.24 -16.70 -3.25
C GLN A 65 14.07 -17.69 -3.41
N THR A 66 14.48 -18.92 -3.72
CA THR A 66 13.68 -20.14 -3.62
C THR A 66 14.31 -21.05 -2.57
N ILE A 67 13.57 -22.07 -2.16
CA ILE A 67 14.02 -23.04 -1.15
C ILE A 67 15.36 -23.70 -1.48
N ASP A 68 15.65 -23.90 -2.76
CA ASP A 68 16.91 -24.52 -3.22
C ASP A 68 18.15 -23.71 -2.81
N ASN A 69 18.01 -22.40 -2.59
CA ASN A 69 19.09 -21.50 -2.18
C ASN A 69 18.86 -20.91 -0.78
N GLY A 70 17.86 -21.42 -0.05
CA GLY A 70 17.56 -21.00 1.32
C GLY A 70 18.62 -21.47 2.32
N THR A 71 18.65 -20.84 3.49
CA THR A 71 19.59 -21.18 4.56
C THR A 71 18.88 -21.94 5.68
N VAL A 72 19.44 -23.07 6.12
CA VAL A 72 18.99 -23.73 7.35
C VAL A 72 19.33 -22.85 8.55
N VAL A 73 18.31 -22.41 9.28
CA VAL A 73 18.49 -21.57 10.48
C VAL A 73 18.24 -22.32 11.79
N ALA A 74 17.53 -23.46 11.74
CA ALA A 74 17.31 -24.32 12.89
C ALA A 74 16.90 -25.75 12.48
N ASN A 75 17.14 -26.71 13.38
CA ASN A 75 16.46 -28.01 13.34
C ASN A 75 15.11 -27.89 14.07
N VAL A 76 14.08 -28.59 13.58
CA VAL A 76 12.77 -28.63 14.23
C VAL A 76 12.79 -29.69 15.31
N SER A 77 12.86 -29.27 16.58
CA SER A 77 12.89 -30.15 17.75
C SER A 77 11.56 -30.27 18.50
N GLY A 78 10.54 -29.51 18.07
CA GLY A 78 9.22 -29.46 18.68
C GLY A 78 8.37 -28.37 18.03
N GLU A 79 7.17 -28.13 18.59
CA GLU A 79 6.19 -27.17 18.06
C GLU A 79 6.66 -25.71 18.11
N ALA A 80 7.67 -25.40 18.92
CA ALA A 80 8.31 -24.10 18.97
C ALA A 80 9.82 -24.24 18.72
N VAL A 81 10.33 -23.43 17.79
CA VAL A 81 11.75 -23.41 17.40
C VAL A 81 12.26 -21.97 17.47
N SER A 82 13.44 -21.79 18.04
CA SER A 82 14.09 -20.48 18.16
C SER A 82 15.45 -20.49 17.48
N PHE A 83 15.78 -19.38 16.82
CA PHE A 83 17.08 -19.16 16.18
C PHE A 83 17.45 -17.67 16.24
N PRO A 84 18.74 -17.32 16.06
CA PRO A 84 19.18 -15.92 16.15
C PRO A 84 18.46 -15.00 15.16
N LEU A 85 17.99 -13.85 15.63
CA LEU A 85 17.50 -12.77 14.76
C LEU A 85 18.66 -12.14 13.99
N ALA A 86 19.82 -12.00 14.64
CA ALA A 86 21.01 -11.36 14.08
C ALA A 86 20.72 -9.96 13.51
N TYR A 87 19.87 -9.19 14.19
CA TYR A 87 19.48 -7.84 13.74
C TYR A 87 20.73 -6.99 13.51
N MET A 88 20.72 -6.23 12.41
CA MET A 88 21.82 -5.34 12.03
C MET A 88 23.13 -6.01 11.61
N SER A 89 23.10 -7.29 11.24
CA SER A 89 24.22 -7.97 10.57
C SER A 89 23.84 -8.57 9.22
N ASP A 90 24.85 -8.99 8.45
CA ASP A 90 24.72 -9.75 7.20
C ASP A 90 23.94 -11.07 7.33
N LYS A 91 23.73 -11.55 8.55
CA LYS A 91 22.95 -12.75 8.87
C LYS A 91 21.53 -12.43 9.35
N SER A 92 21.13 -11.17 9.35
CA SER A 92 19.82 -10.74 9.85
C SER A 92 18.67 -11.49 9.19
N ASN A 93 17.74 -11.90 10.03
CA ASN A 93 16.52 -12.62 9.65
C ASN A 93 15.29 -11.69 9.56
N LEU A 94 15.45 -10.39 9.82
CA LEU A 94 14.33 -9.43 9.97
C LEU A 94 13.35 -9.43 8.78
N THR A 95 13.85 -9.47 7.54
CA THR A 95 13.03 -9.32 6.34
C THR A 95 12.86 -10.64 5.57
N LYS A 96 13.33 -11.75 6.12
CA LYS A 96 13.26 -13.06 5.47
C LYS A 96 11.91 -13.71 5.74
N ARG A 97 11.57 -14.70 4.89
CA ARG A 97 10.45 -15.61 5.15
C ARG A 97 10.98 -16.98 5.52
N PHE A 98 10.16 -17.74 6.24
CA PHE A 98 10.54 -19.03 6.79
C PHE A 98 9.53 -20.11 6.40
N CYS A 99 10.01 -21.32 6.13
CA CYS A 99 9.19 -22.51 6.00
C CYS A 99 9.84 -23.70 6.72
N LEU A 100 9.05 -24.72 7.02
CA LEU A 100 9.55 -26.01 7.44
C LEU A 100 9.85 -26.85 6.20
N ALA A 101 10.97 -27.55 6.21
CA ALA A 101 11.41 -28.34 5.07
C ALA A 101 12.00 -29.69 5.49
N LEU A 102 11.89 -30.67 4.58
CA LEU A 102 12.56 -31.97 4.70
C LEU A 102 13.74 -32.05 3.73
N PRO A 103 14.86 -32.70 4.10
CA PRO A 103 15.93 -33.01 3.18
C PRO A 103 15.43 -33.85 1.99
N LYS A 104 15.84 -33.47 0.77
CA LYS A 104 15.53 -34.19 -0.48
C LYS A 104 16.77 -34.24 -1.36
N GLY A 105 17.56 -35.30 -1.19
CA GLY A 105 18.89 -35.38 -1.81
C GLY A 105 19.78 -34.25 -1.30
N ASP A 106 20.32 -33.44 -2.21
CA ASP A 106 21.16 -32.29 -1.88
C ASP A 106 20.37 -30.98 -1.69
N THR A 107 19.03 -31.03 -1.76
CA THR A 107 18.14 -29.87 -1.58
C THR A 107 17.12 -30.11 -0.48
N TYR A 108 16.12 -29.23 -0.38
CA TYR A 108 15.04 -29.29 0.59
C TYR A 108 13.67 -29.21 -0.10
N GLU A 109 12.68 -29.91 0.45
CA GLU A 109 11.28 -29.79 0.04
C GLU A 109 10.46 -29.08 1.12
N ALA A 110 9.78 -27.99 0.74
CA ALA A 110 8.91 -27.26 1.64
C ALA A 110 7.70 -28.13 2.03
N VAL A 111 7.53 -28.33 3.32
CA VAL A 111 6.43 -29.10 3.91
C VAL A 111 5.53 -28.24 4.80
N SER A 112 5.59 -26.92 4.65
CA SER A 112 4.65 -25.98 5.29
C SER A 112 4.35 -24.76 4.39
N ASN A 113 3.49 -23.88 4.89
CA ASN A 113 3.40 -22.50 4.40
C ASN A 113 4.70 -21.72 4.69
N TYR A 114 4.86 -20.60 3.98
CA TYR A 114 5.85 -19.58 4.30
C TYR A 114 5.25 -18.55 5.27
N MET A 115 6.07 -18.01 6.16
CA MET A 115 5.67 -16.92 7.06
C MET A 115 6.83 -15.93 7.27
N TYR A 116 6.51 -14.64 7.34
CA TYR A 116 7.42 -13.56 7.74
C TYR A 116 7.27 -13.26 9.23
N ILE A 117 8.25 -12.57 9.81
CA ILE A 117 8.13 -11.96 11.14
C ILE A 117 6.96 -10.98 11.16
N THR A 118 6.08 -11.08 12.16
CA THR A 118 4.85 -10.28 12.27
C THR A 118 4.88 -9.15 13.28
N ASN A 119 5.89 -9.08 14.15
CA ASN A 119 6.02 -8.07 15.21
C ASN A 119 7.34 -7.25 15.16
N PRO A 120 7.82 -6.78 13.98
CA PRO A 120 9.09 -6.04 13.89
C PRO A 120 9.14 -4.80 14.79
N GLU A 121 7.99 -4.21 15.14
CA GLU A 121 7.85 -3.09 16.07
C GLU A 121 8.47 -3.31 17.45
N ILE A 122 8.63 -4.56 17.89
CA ILE A 122 9.31 -4.85 19.17
C ILE A 122 10.77 -4.39 19.17
N LEU A 123 11.40 -4.28 18.00
CA LEU A 123 12.77 -3.80 17.87
C LEU A 123 12.91 -2.30 18.11
N SER A 124 11.83 -1.54 17.86
CA SER A 124 11.84 -0.09 18.02
C SER A 124 12.22 0.29 19.45
N ASN A 125 13.02 1.34 19.59
CA ASN A 125 13.48 1.85 20.86
C ASN A 125 13.15 3.35 20.93
N ASN A 126 12.25 3.72 21.84
CA ASN A 126 11.75 5.08 22.00
C ASN A 126 11.26 5.73 20.69
N PRO A 127 10.29 5.13 19.98
CA PRO A 127 9.74 5.72 18.77
C PRO A 127 9.16 7.12 19.06
N PRO A 128 9.27 8.08 18.11
CA PRO A 128 8.63 9.38 18.26
C PRO A 128 7.12 9.21 18.44
N LYS A 129 6.51 10.11 19.22
CA LYS A 129 5.05 10.17 19.31
C LYS A 129 4.50 10.57 17.94
N ARG A 130 3.45 9.89 17.48
CA ARG A 130 2.74 10.29 16.26
C ARG A 130 2.13 11.67 16.41
N ASN A 131 2.17 12.44 15.33
CA ASN A 131 1.48 13.72 15.27
C ASN A 131 0.00 13.61 14.88
N ASP A 132 -0.76 12.78 15.59
CA ASP A 132 -2.19 12.56 15.30
C ASP A 132 -3.07 13.64 15.97
N HIS A 133 -3.51 14.67 15.22
CA HIS A 133 -4.41 15.72 15.76
C HIS A 133 -5.46 16.27 14.79
N GLY A 134 -5.69 15.59 13.67
CA GLY A 134 -6.78 15.89 12.74
C GLY A 134 -6.52 15.34 11.36
N ILE A 135 -7.57 15.23 10.54
CA ILE A 135 -7.49 14.61 9.20
C ILE A 135 -7.34 15.62 8.05
N LYS A 136 -7.53 16.92 8.30
CA LYS A 136 -7.46 17.96 7.27
C LYS A 136 -6.03 18.06 6.75
N GLY A 137 -5.79 17.66 5.50
CA GLY A 137 -4.46 17.64 4.92
C GLY A 137 -4.41 18.09 3.47
N ILE A 138 -3.20 18.41 3.02
CA ILE A 138 -2.98 18.90 1.66
C ILE A 138 -1.71 18.27 1.09
N LEU A 139 -1.71 18.06 -0.23
CA LEU A 139 -0.51 17.81 -1.02
C LEU A 139 -0.14 19.13 -1.70
N PRO A 140 0.78 19.92 -1.13
CA PRO A 140 1.02 21.28 -1.58
C PRO A 140 2.09 21.35 -2.66
N ALA A 141 2.05 22.42 -3.47
CA ALA A 141 3.10 22.79 -4.40
C ALA A 141 4.20 23.64 -3.76
N SER A 142 4.02 24.09 -2.52
CA SER A 142 4.93 24.97 -1.78
C SER A 142 4.98 24.63 -0.28
N THR A 143 5.87 25.29 0.47
CA THR A 143 6.01 25.14 1.93
C THR A 143 5.59 26.42 2.67
N ASP A 144 4.41 26.95 2.34
CA ASP A 144 3.84 28.15 2.97
C ASP A 144 3.11 27.82 4.28
N ALA A 145 3.83 27.87 5.40
CA ALA A 145 3.25 27.57 6.70
C ALA A 145 2.17 28.56 7.14
N GLU A 146 2.24 29.83 6.76
CA GLU A 146 1.23 30.82 7.14
C GLU A 146 -0.10 30.50 6.47
N GLU A 147 -0.08 30.21 5.17
CA GLU A 147 -1.25 29.80 4.41
C GLU A 147 -1.86 28.49 4.94
N PHE A 148 -1.04 27.48 5.21
CA PHE A 148 -1.55 26.19 5.69
C PHE A 148 -2.06 26.26 7.14
N ASN A 149 -1.50 27.14 7.96
CA ASN A 149 -2.06 27.46 9.27
C ASN A 149 -3.41 28.18 9.15
N ASP A 150 -3.56 29.13 8.21
CA ASP A 150 -4.84 29.83 7.95
C ASP A 150 -5.94 28.85 7.52
N LEU A 151 -5.59 27.87 6.67
CA LEU A 151 -6.49 26.79 6.23
C LEU A 151 -6.80 25.75 7.33
N GLY A 152 -6.09 25.78 8.45
CA GLY A 152 -6.23 24.79 9.53
C GLY A 152 -5.70 23.41 9.16
N ILE A 153 -4.73 23.32 8.25
CA ILE A 153 -4.09 22.07 7.82
C ILE A 153 -3.42 21.40 9.02
N LYS A 154 -3.61 20.09 9.13
CA LYS A 154 -3.01 19.22 10.16
C LYS A 154 -2.04 18.20 9.57
N GLN A 155 -2.25 17.82 8.31
CA GLN A 155 -1.40 16.84 7.62
C GLN A 155 -0.84 17.39 6.32
N ILE A 156 0.42 17.08 6.04
CA ILE A 156 1.07 17.38 4.78
C ILE A 156 1.48 16.08 4.12
N MET A 157 1.28 15.98 2.81
CA MET A 157 1.81 14.90 1.99
C MET A 157 2.83 15.42 0.99
N PHE A 158 3.96 14.72 0.87
CA PHE A 158 4.94 14.92 -0.21
C PHE A 158 5.33 13.59 -0.86
N ASN A 159 5.86 13.69 -2.07
CA ASN A 159 6.42 12.55 -2.82
C ASN A 159 7.94 12.53 -2.70
N MET A 160 8.51 11.33 -2.51
CA MET A 160 9.95 11.09 -2.53
C MET A 160 10.31 10.13 -3.66
N GLU A 161 11.15 10.58 -4.60
CA GLU A 161 11.71 9.71 -5.62
C GLU A 161 12.92 8.93 -5.08
N LEU A 162 12.79 7.61 -4.96
CA LEU A 162 13.85 6.76 -4.39
C LEU A 162 15.15 6.80 -5.19
N GLY A 163 15.06 6.79 -6.52
CA GLY A 163 16.24 6.88 -7.39
C GLY A 163 16.98 8.22 -7.29
N ALA A 164 16.25 9.30 -7.01
CA ALA A 164 16.82 10.64 -6.93
C ALA A 164 17.82 10.76 -5.76
N ILE A 165 17.48 10.18 -4.60
CA ILE A 165 18.31 10.27 -3.38
C ILE A 165 19.56 9.37 -3.40
N ILE A 166 19.69 8.45 -4.36
CA ILE A 166 20.78 7.46 -4.40
C ILE A 166 21.92 7.91 -5.30
N SER A 167 23.15 7.61 -4.87
CA SER A 167 24.36 7.66 -5.70
C SER A 167 24.91 6.25 -5.92
N LYS A 168 25.30 5.93 -7.16
CA LYS A 168 25.93 4.64 -7.52
C LYS A 168 27.28 4.43 -6.85
N THR A 169 28.02 5.51 -6.66
CA THR A 169 29.39 5.48 -6.14
C THR A 169 29.56 6.52 -5.06
N GLU A 170 30.61 6.35 -4.26
CA GLU A 170 31.10 7.40 -3.39
C GLU A 170 31.39 8.65 -4.25
N ALA A 171 30.84 9.78 -3.83
CA ALA A 171 31.10 11.07 -4.45
C ALA A 171 31.29 12.12 -3.36
N LYS A 172 31.86 13.28 -3.71
CA LYS A 172 32.19 14.33 -2.74
C LYS A 172 31.00 14.86 -1.91
N GLN A 173 29.77 14.61 -2.35
CA GLN A 173 28.54 15.08 -1.70
C GLN A 173 27.56 13.93 -1.43
N THR A 174 28.06 12.81 -0.90
CA THR A 174 27.22 11.69 -0.48
C THR A 174 27.35 11.40 1.01
N THR A 175 26.25 11.02 1.65
CA THR A 175 26.22 10.38 2.96
C THR A 175 26.43 8.89 2.75
N GLU A 176 27.51 8.34 3.31
CA GLU A 176 27.76 6.90 3.35
C GLU A 176 26.89 6.25 4.45
N PHE A 177 26.24 5.15 4.10
CA PHE A 177 25.49 4.30 5.02
C PHE A 177 25.97 2.86 4.85
N THR A 178 26.51 2.29 5.93
CA THR A 178 26.87 0.87 5.94
C THR A 178 25.69 0.05 6.43
N TYR A 179 25.21 -0.87 5.59
CA TYR A 179 24.13 -1.79 5.89
C TYR A 179 24.56 -3.21 5.56
N TYR A 180 24.54 -4.10 6.57
CA TYR A 180 24.98 -5.50 6.46
C TYR A 180 26.37 -5.66 5.82
N GLY A 181 27.31 -4.79 6.19
CA GLY A 181 28.68 -4.78 5.69
C GLY A 181 28.87 -4.21 4.27
N ARG A 182 27.78 -3.83 3.58
CA ARG A 182 27.82 -3.15 2.29
C ARG A 182 27.65 -1.64 2.46
N LYS A 183 28.36 -0.85 1.64
CA LYS A 183 28.25 0.60 1.63
C LYS A 183 27.23 1.07 0.60
N TYR A 184 26.36 1.97 1.02
CA TYR A 184 25.38 2.66 0.19
C TYR A 184 25.60 4.17 0.30
N TYR A 185 25.36 4.89 -0.78
CA TYR A 185 25.64 6.32 -0.85
C TYR A 185 24.37 7.09 -1.21
N PHE A 186 24.04 8.08 -0.40
CA PHE A 186 22.88 8.94 -0.62
C PHE A 186 23.30 10.37 -0.91
N LYS A 187 22.72 11.01 -1.92
CA LYS A 187 23.10 12.35 -2.38
C LYS A 187 22.69 13.42 -1.36
N ASN A 188 23.65 14.21 -0.88
CA ASN A 188 23.43 15.18 0.20
C ASN A 188 22.56 16.37 -0.23
N ASP A 189 22.65 16.81 -1.47
CA ASP A 189 21.85 17.90 -2.02
C ASP A 189 20.36 17.52 -2.07
N VAL A 190 20.04 16.36 -2.65
CA VAL A 190 18.65 15.86 -2.74
C VAL A 190 18.11 15.53 -1.35
N LEU A 191 18.90 14.85 -0.51
CA LEU A 191 18.50 14.59 0.88
C LEU A 191 18.27 15.88 1.66
N GLY A 192 19.10 16.92 1.45
CA GLY A 192 18.97 18.19 2.13
C GLY A 192 17.64 18.90 1.84
N GLU A 193 17.05 18.71 0.66
CA GLU A 193 15.71 19.23 0.37
C GLU A 193 14.62 18.47 1.14
N TYR A 194 14.70 17.14 1.20
CA TYR A 194 13.78 16.35 2.02
C TYR A 194 13.95 16.64 3.52
N ASP A 195 15.18 16.81 4.01
CA ASP A 195 15.45 17.20 5.40
C ASP A 195 14.75 18.51 5.75
N LYS A 196 14.79 19.51 4.86
CA LYS A 196 14.11 20.79 5.08
C LYS A 196 12.60 20.60 5.17
N ILE A 197 12.01 19.78 4.31
CA ILE A 197 10.56 19.48 4.33
C ILE A 197 10.17 18.80 5.64
N VAL A 198 10.92 17.77 6.08
CA VAL A 198 10.60 17.02 7.31
C VAL A 198 10.77 17.90 8.54
N LYS A 199 11.82 18.71 8.59
CA LYS A 199 12.02 19.73 9.64
C LYS A 199 10.90 20.74 9.66
N TRP A 200 10.57 21.31 8.51
CA TRP A 200 9.50 22.30 8.38
C TRP A 200 8.16 21.74 8.85
N CYS A 201 7.82 20.48 8.53
CA CYS A 201 6.62 19.84 9.07
C CYS A 201 6.68 19.70 10.59
N THR A 202 7.83 19.25 11.13
CA THR A 202 8.01 19.08 12.58
C THR A 202 7.92 20.41 13.33
N GLU A 203 8.53 21.47 12.81
CA GLU A 203 8.54 22.82 13.41
C GLU A 203 7.16 23.51 13.37
N ASN A 204 6.32 23.15 12.39
CA ASN A 204 4.97 23.70 12.22
C ASN A 204 3.86 22.74 12.69
N ASP A 205 4.22 21.68 13.42
CA ASP A 205 3.27 20.71 13.98
C ASP A 205 2.36 20.04 12.93
N TYR A 206 2.88 19.79 11.73
CA TYR A 206 2.19 19.01 10.71
C TYR A 206 2.53 17.53 10.83
N GLN A 207 1.52 16.67 10.71
CA GLN A 207 1.74 15.25 10.46
C GLN A 207 2.24 15.04 9.04
N LEU A 208 3.37 14.36 8.88
CA LEU A 208 3.96 14.17 7.56
C LEU A 208 3.70 12.77 7.00
N THR A 209 3.14 12.74 5.80
CA THR A 209 3.05 11.54 4.96
C THR A 209 4.02 11.64 3.79
N MET A 210 4.86 10.62 3.60
CA MET A 210 5.78 10.54 2.47
C MET A 210 5.43 9.38 1.54
N THR A 211 5.09 9.68 0.29
CA THR A 211 4.84 8.67 -0.74
C THR A 211 6.15 8.35 -1.47
N LEU A 212 6.57 7.09 -1.41
CA LEU A 212 7.80 6.60 -2.02
C LEU A 212 7.54 6.18 -3.47
N LEU A 213 8.16 6.90 -4.40
CA LEU A 213 8.02 6.69 -5.84
C LEU A 213 9.31 6.08 -6.42
N ASN A 214 9.16 4.98 -7.13
CA ASN A 214 10.26 4.36 -7.87
C ASN A 214 10.25 4.87 -9.32
N ALA A 215 10.58 6.14 -9.50
CA ALA A 215 10.50 6.85 -10.78
C ALA A 215 11.65 6.48 -11.72
N ALA A 216 11.65 7.05 -12.94
CA ALA A 216 12.68 6.83 -13.94
C ALA A 216 14.10 7.20 -13.46
N SER A 217 14.23 8.09 -12.48
CA SER A 217 15.48 8.40 -11.77
C SER A 217 16.15 7.16 -11.14
N SER A 218 15.40 6.07 -10.99
CA SER A 218 15.82 4.82 -10.35
C SER A 218 16.40 3.77 -11.32
N LYS A 219 16.35 4.02 -12.65
CA LYS A 219 16.85 3.11 -13.69
C LYS A 219 18.30 2.68 -13.46
N ASP A 220 19.06 3.58 -12.87
CA ASP A 220 20.49 3.44 -12.64
C ASP A 220 20.83 2.78 -11.29
N SER A 221 19.86 2.61 -10.40
CA SER A 221 20.10 2.20 -9.00
C SER A 221 19.70 0.75 -8.70
N ASN A 222 19.49 -0.09 -9.72
CA ASN A 222 18.98 -1.46 -9.60
C ASN A 222 17.63 -1.56 -8.85
N LEU A 223 16.87 -0.46 -8.72
CA LEU A 223 15.62 -0.42 -7.97
C LEU A 223 14.39 -0.77 -8.81
N ILE A 224 14.48 -0.67 -10.13
CA ILE A 224 13.39 -1.06 -11.03
C ILE A 224 13.41 -2.57 -11.20
N HIS A 225 12.25 -3.20 -10.98
CA HIS A 225 12.08 -4.62 -11.21
C HIS A 225 12.51 -4.99 -12.64
N PRO A 226 13.27 -6.08 -12.87
CA PRO A 226 13.74 -6.44 -14.20
C PRO A 226 12.63 -6.57 -15.24
N GLU A 227 11.47 -7.08 -14.84
CA GLU A 227 10.27 -7.20 -15.70
C GLU A 227 9.50 -5.88 -15.87
N ALA A 228 9.95 -4.79 -15.27
CA ALA A 228 9.40 -3.44 -15.45
C ALA A 228 10.30 -2.55 -16.33
N LEU A 229 11.49 -3.04 -16.72
CA LEU A 229 12.42 -2.31 -17.56
C LEU A 229 11.89 -2.13 -18.99
N GLY A 230 12.26 -1.01 -19.63
CA GLY A 230 11.94 -0.73 -21.03
C GLY A 230 10.57 -0.09 -21.28
N ALA A 231 9.69 -0.01 -20.28
CA ALA A 231 8.42 0.71 -20.39
C ALA A 231 8.53 2.20 -20.02
N THR A 232 7.59 2.99 -20.52
CA THR A 232 7.39 4.39 -20.09
C THR A 232 6.21 4.43 -19.14
N CYS A 233 6.47 4.76 -17.88
CA CYS A 233 5.47 4.93 -16.83
C CYS A 233 6.05 5.91 -15.80
N PRO A 234 5.24 6.72 -15.11
CA PRO A 234 5.71 7.61 -14.05
C PRO A 234 6.52 6.89 -12.98
N THR A 235 6.07 5.70 -12.54
CA THR A 235 6.82 4.87 -11.60
C THR A 235 6.75 3.38 -11.94
N TYR A 236 7.62 2.59 -11.31
CA TYR A 236 7.85 1.20 -11.65
C TYR A 236 7.84 0.29 -10.43
N ALA A 237 7.52 -0.99 -10.62
CA ALA A 237 7.68 -2.00 -9.60
C ALA A 237 9.10 -2.03 -9.02
N LEU A 238 9.20 -2.23 -7.70
CA LEU A 238 10.47 -2.28 -6.98
C LEU A 238 11.18 -3.62 -7.24
N ASN A 239 12.51 -3.61 -7.29
CA ASN A 239 13.29 -4.80 -7.61
C ASN A 239 13.40 -5.79 -6.45
N THR A 240 12.43 -6.69 -6.40
CA THR A 240 12.36 -7.85 -5.49
C THR A 240 12.87 -9.14 -6.11
N LYS A 241 13.41 -9.07 -7.34
CA LYS A 241 13.79 -10.24 -8.15
C LYS A 241 15.26 -10.61 -8.03
N THR A 242 16.12 -9.65 -7.73
CA THR A 242 17.58 -9.86 -7.64
C THR A 242 18.10 -9.57 -6.24
N GLU A 243 19.22 -10.21 -5.89
CA GLU A 243 19.90 -9.98 -4.61
C GLU A 243 20.26 -8.51 -4.41
N ASP A 244 20.89 -7.90 -5.41
CA ASP A 244 21.31 -6.49 -5.34
C ASP A 244 20.12 -5.54 -5.22
N GLY A 245 19.01 -5.81 -5.91
CA GLY A 245 17.79 -5.01 -5.79
C GLY A 245 17.24 -5.07 -4.38
N VAL A 246 17.03 -6.29 -3.86
CA VAL A 246 16.52 -6.52 -2.50
C VAL A 246 17.42 -5.88 -1.44
N MET A 247 18.74 -6.03 -1.56
CA MET A 247 19.68 -5.44 -0.63
C MET A 247 19.69 -3.90 -0.68
N HIS A 248 19.53 -3.29 -1.87
CA HIS A 248 19.34 -1.84 -1.98
C HIS A 248 18.03 -1.39 -1.32
N LEU A 249 16.92 -2.07 -1.57
CA LEU A 249 15.62 -1.72 -0.96
C LEU A 249 15.69 -1.75 0.57
N LYS A 250 16.31 -2.78 1.15
CA LYS A 250 16.53 -2.88 2.59
C LYS A 250 17.38 -1.72 3.13
N ALA A 251 18.49 -1.41 2.45
CA ALA A 251 19.38 -0.33 2.87
C ALA A 251 18.69 1.04 2.82
N ILE A 252 17.89 1.31 1.79
CA ILE A 252 17.10 2.53 1.65
C ILE A 252 16.06 2.62 2.77
N ALA A 253 15.29 1.56 2.99
CA ALA A 253 14.27 1.54 4.03
C ALA A 253 14.91 1.76 5.41
N ALA A 254 15.98 1.04 5.74
CA ALA A 254 16.70 1.20 7.00
C ALA A 254 17.30 2.61 7.18
N PHE A 255 17.87 3.19 6.11
CA PHE A 255 18.42 4.54 6.12
C PHE A 255 17.33 5.59 6.39
N LEU A 256 16.24 5.56 5.62
CA LEU A 256 15.12 6.49 5.75
C LEU A 256 14.44 6.36 7.12
N ALA A 257 14.25 5.13 7.61
CA ALA A 257 13.71 4.86 8.94
C ALA A 257 14.53 5.57 10.02
N ARG A 258 15.86 5.39 10.00
CA ARG A 258 16.74 6.03 11.00
C ARG A 258 16.81 7.53 10.87
N ARG A 259 16.80 8.02 9.64
CA ARG A 259 16.94 9.45 9.37
C ARG A 259 15.71 10.21 9.84
N TYR A 260 14.51 9.69 9.61
CA TYR A 260 13.26 10.41 9.79
C TYR A 260 12.35 9.81 10.87
N SER A 261 12.94 9.30 11.95
CA SER A 261 12.23 8.83 13.16
C SER A 261 12.52 9.74 14.36
N GLY A 262 12.53 11.05 14.15
CA GLY A 262 12.81 12.08 15.15
C GLY A 262 14.24 12.61 15.07
N GLY A 263 14.71 13.22 16.17
CA GLY A 263 16.05 13.80 16.24
C GLY A 263 16.24 15.00 15.32
N ASP A 264 17.45 15.15 14.79
CA ASP A 264 17.87 16.36 14.05
C ASP A 264 17.13 16.60 12.74
N PHE A 265 16.46 15.60 12.16
CA PHE A 265 15.76 15.74 10.87
C PHE A 265 14.24 15.79 11.01
N GLY A 266 13.69 15.46 12.18
CA GLY A 266 12.24 15.36 12.39
C GLY A 266 11.68 13.97 12.07
N THR A 267 10.35 13.89 11.99
CA THR A 267 9.62 12.62 11.87
C THR A 267 8.80 12.58 10.59
N ILE A 268 8.83 11.45 9.88
CA ILE A 268 7.80 11.07 8.91
C ILE A 268 6.86 10.07 9.61
N ASP A 269 5.61 10.46 9.83
CA ASP A 269 4.61 9.67 10.56
C ASP A 269 4.04 8.52 9.72
N ASN A 270 3.87 8.78 8.42
CA ASN A 270 3.18 7.89 7.49
C ASN A 270 4.01 7.69 6.23
N TRP A 271 4.06 6.46 5.74
CA TRP A 271 4.76 6.10 4.50
C TRP A 271 3.80 5.44 3.54
N ILE A 272 3.76 5.89 2.29
CA ILE A 272 3.01 5.20 1.22
C ILE A 272 4.00 4.55 0.27
N LEU A 273 3.87 3.24 0.01
CA LEU A 273 4.76 2.55 -0.90
C LEU A 273 4.16 2.48 -2.32
N GLY A 274 4.64 3.33 -3.22
CA GLY A 274 4.11 3.48 -4.57
C GLY A 274 2.86 4.37 -4.63
N ASN A 275 2.40 4.64 -5.85
CA ASN A 275 1.18 5.40 -6.12
C ASN A 275 0.25 4.55 -6.99
N GLN A 276 -1.01 4.39 -6.59
CA GLN A 276 -2.06 3.66 -7.33
C GLN A 276 -1.53 2.35 -7.91
N VAL A 277 -1.11 1.43 -7.04
CA VAL A 277 -0.31 0.26 -7.46
C VAL A 277 -1.10 -0.74 -8.32
N ASN A 278 -2.44 -0.63 -8.31
CA ASN A 278 -3.33 -1.35 -9.22
C ASN A 278 -3.36 -0.74 -10.64
N ALA A 279 -3.07 0.56 -10.79
CA ALA A 279 -2.98 1.28 -12.05
C ALA A 279 -1.68 0.96 -12.79
N ARG A 280 -1.48 -0.33 -13.09
CA ARG A 280 -0.22 -0.94 -13.54
C ARG A 280 0.40 -0.22 -14.74
N THR A 281 -0.36 0.20 -15.74
CA THR A 281 0.22 0.86 -16.93
C THR A 281 0.30 2.37 -16.82
N GLU A 282 -0.23 2.95 -15.75
CA GLU A 282 -0.40 4.40 -15.61
C GLU A 282 0.44 4.98 -14.49
N TRP A 283 0.62 4.24 -13.39
CA TRP A 283 1.30 4.73 -12.21
C TRP A 283 2.37 3.78 -11.65
N TYR A 284 2.21 2.46 -11.72
CA TYR A 284 3.14 1.50 -11.11
C TYR A 284 3.45 0.30 -12.02
N TYR A 285 4.39 0.48 -12.95
CA TYR A 285 4.59 -0.49 -14.02
C TYR A 285 5.26 -1.79 -13.60
N HIS A 286 4.66 -2.88 -14.05
CA HIS A 286 5.23 -4.22 -14.15
C HIS A 286 4.65 -4.89 -15.40
N SER A 287 5.45 -5.64 -16.16
CA SER A 287 4.97 -6.21 -17.44
C SER A 287 3.92 -7.31 -17.26
N SER A 288 3.98 -8.09 -16.16
CA SER A 288 2.99 -9.15 -15.90
C SER A 288 1.56 -8.63 -15.80
N THR A 289 0.69 -9.20 -16.63
CA THR A 289 -0.78 -9.01 -16.61
C THR A 289 -1.48 -9.98 -15.66
N ASN A 290 -0.75 -10.88 -15.01
CA ASN A 290 -1.30 -11.76 -13.99
C ASN A 290 -1.36 -11.01 -12.65
N LEU A 291 -2.57 -10.81 -12.13
CA LEU A 291 -2.82 -10.11 -10.87
C LEU A 291 -2.02 -10.71 -9.71
N ASP A 292 -2.03 -12.05 -9.57
CA ASP A 292 -1.36 -12.73 -8.46
C ASP A 292 0.15 -12.52 -8.49
N THR A 293 0.78 -12.65 -9.66
CA THR A 293 2.21 -12.39 -9.83
C THR A 293 2.55 -10.94 -9.51
N ASN A 294 1.78 -9.97 -10.02
CA ASN A 294 2.02 -8.55 -9.77
C ASN A 294 1.92 -8.22 -8.28
N VAL A 295 0.82 -8.62 -7.64
CA VAL A 295 0.58 -8.35 -6.22
C VAL A 295 1.63 -9.03 -5.34
N LYS A 296 2.11 -10.23 -5.69
CA LYS A 296 3.20 -10.89 -4.96
C LYS A 296 4.50 -10.10 -4.97
N GLU A 297 4.92 -9.60 -6.14
CA GLU A 297 6.15 -8.81 -6.22
C GLU A 297 6.01 -7.50 -5.43
N TYR A 298 4.84 -6.85 -5.48
CA TYR A 298 4.55 -5.71 -4.60
C TYR A 298 4.59 -6.08 -3.12
N THR A 299 3.97 -7.20 -2.72
CA THR A 299 3.90 -7.65 -1.33
C THR A 299 5.30 -7.91 -0.76
N LYS A 300 6.22 -8.48 -1.55
CA LYS A 300 7.63 -8.66 -1.14
C LYS A 300 8.31 -7.33 -0.82
N ALA A 301 8.11 -6.31 -1.67
CA ALA A 301 8.65 -4.98 -1.42
C ALA A 301 8.02 -4.38 -0.16
N PHE A 302 6.69 -4.49 -0.03
CA PHE A 302 5.95 -4.03 1.15
C PHE A 302 6.48 -4.64 2.45
N ARG A 303 6.76 -5.95 2.46
CA ARG A 303 7.37 -6.66 3.62
C ARG A 303 8.74 -6.11 4.00
N ILE A 304 9.58 -5.80 3.02
CA ILE A 304 10.90 -5.20 3.27
C ILE A 304 10.73 -3.84 3.97
N PHE A 305 9.96 -2.93 3.37
CA PHE A 305 9.77 -1.59 3.92
C PHE A 305 9.05 -1.61 5.26
N TYR A 306 8.00 -2.42 5.42
CA TYR A 306 7.29 -2.55 6.69
C TYR A 306 8.22 -3.02 7.81
N ASN A 307 8.99 -4.09 7.60
CA ASN A 307 9.84 -4.64 8.64
C ASN A 307 10.98 -3.68 9.02
N GLU A 308 11.61 -3.03 8.03
CA GLU A 308 12.66 -2.04 8.31
C GLU A 308 12.11 -0.81 9.02
N PHE A 309 11.01 -0.22 8.53
CA PHE A 309 10.40 0.97 9.15
C PHE A 309 9.91 0.69 10.57
N LYS A 310 9.11 -0.37 10.77
CA LYS A 310 8.58 -0.69 12.11
C LYS A 310 9.68 -1.09 13.08
N SER A 311 10.79 -1.69 12.61
CA SER A 311 11.92 -2.02 13.50
C SER A 311 12.60 -0.80 14.13
N VAL A 312 12.49 0.37 13.49
CA VAL A 312 13.05 1.63 14.00
C VAL A 312 11.97 2.45 14.67
N ASN A 313 10.80 2.59 14.03
CA ASN A 313 9.68 3.39 14.51
C ASN A 313 8.39 2.55 14.56
N ALA A 314 8.10 1.99 15.75
CA ALA A 314 6.87 1.24 16.01
C ALA A 314 5.60 2.06 15.81
N ASN A 315 5.69 3.39 15.79
CA ASN A 315 4.56 4.30 15.63
C ASN A 315 4.33 4.73 14.18
N ALA A 316 5.24 4.43 13.25
CA ALA A 316 5.02 4.73 11.83
C ALA A 316 3.89 3.87 11.25
N ASP A 317 3.05 4.48 10.40
CA ASP A 317 2.05 3.78 9.61
C ASP A 317 2.56 3.59 8.17
N ILE A 318 2.28 2.43 7.57
CA ILE A 318 2.74 2.08 6.23
C ILE A 318 1.53 1.69 5.38
N TYR A 319 1.36 2.41 4.28
CA TYR A 319 0.18 2.37 3.42
C TYR A 319 0.49 1.74 2.06
N ILE A 320 -0.43 0.91 1.58
CA ILE A 320 -0.62 0.67 0.13
C ILE A 320 -1.41 1.85 -0.46
N SER A 321 -1.24 2.17 -1.74
CA SER A 321 -2.03 3.20 -2.44
C SER A 321 -2.80 2.61 -3.62
N LEU A 322 -4.11 2.85 -3.68
CA LEU A 322 -5.01 2.39 -4.74
C LEU A 322 -5.84 3.54 -5.33
N ASP A 323 -6.25 3.40 -6.59
CA ASP A 323 -7.21 4.31 -7.23
C ASP A 323 -8.68 3.93 -6.92
N GLN A 324 -9.60 4.69 -7.49
CA GLN A 324 -11.06 4.51 -7.39
C GLN A 324 -11.66 3.43 -8.30
N GLU A 325 -10.89 2.76 -9.17
CA GLU A 325 -11.39 1.86 -10.23
C GLU A 325 -11.82 0.49 -9.67
N TRP A 326 -12.93 0.48 -8.92
CA TRP A 326 -13.34 -0.61 -8.03
C TRP A 326 -13.78 -1.88 -8.76
N ASN A 327 -14.73 -1.77 -9.69
CA ASN A 327 -15.19 -2.87 -10.54
C ASN A 327 -15.23 -2.51 -12.04
N ARG A 328 -14.72 -1.34 -12.42
CA ARG A 328 -14.58 -0.93 -13.82
C ARG A 328 -13.18 -0.37 -14.08
N ARG A 329 -12.58 -0.82 -15.18
CA ARG A 329 -11.29 -0.33 -15.67
C ARG A 329 -11.54 0.71 -16.76
N SER A 330 -11.06 1.94 -16.60
CA SER A 330 -10.98 2.89 -17.72
C SER A 330 -9.81 2.55 -18.64
N ASN A 331 -8.72 2.00 -18.08
CA ASN A 331 -7.57 1.48 -18.80
C ASN A 331 -7.48 -0.05 -18.71
N PRO A 332 -7.66 -0.79 -19.83
CA PRO A 332 -7.53 -2.25 -19.86
C PRO A 332 -6.17 -2.80 -19.38
N GLY A 333 -5.11 -1.96 -19.40
CA GLY A 333 -3.79 -2.31 -18.90
C GLY A 333 -3.68 -2.40 -17.38
N CYS A 334 -4.65 -1.83 -16.64
CA CYS A 334 -4.66 -1.75 -15.19
C CYS A 334 -5.45 -2.91 -14.54
N PHE A 335 -5.37 -3.02 -13.21
CA PHE A 335 -6.17 -3.94 -12.40
C PHE A 335 -7.26 -3.19 -11.65
N LEU A 336 -8.36 -3.88 -11.35
CA LEU A 336 -9.38 -3.34 -10.46
C LEU A 336 -8.83 -3.16 -9.05
N SER A 337 -9.10 -2.01 -8.42
CA SER A 337 -8.58 -1.71 -7.09
C SER A 337 -9.11 -2.69 -6.04
N ARG A 338 -10.37 -3.12 -6.15
CA ARG A 338 -10.95 -4.16 -5.28
C ARG A 338 -10.21 -5.50 -5.40
N GLU A 339 -10.00 -5.98 -6.62
CA GLU A 339 -9.31 -7.26 -6.85
C GLU A 339 -7.87 -7.22 -6.33
N TYR A 340 -7.19 -6.07 -6.52
CA TYR A 340 -5.84 -5.84 -6.04
C TYR A 340 -5.78 -5.84 -4.51
N LEU A 341 -6.68 -5.10 -3.84
CA LEU A 341 -6.80 -5.05 -2.38
C LEU A 341 -7.03 -6.45 -1.80
N ASN A 342 -7.99 -7.18 -2.35
CA ASN A 342 -8.36 -8.53 -1.88
C ASN A 342 -7.19 -9.50 -2.04
N ARG A 343 -6.44 -9.39 -3.15
CA ARG A 343 -5.27 -10.23 -3.40
C ARG A 343 -4.10 -9.84 -2.48
N PHE A 344 -3.88 -8.56 -2.23
CA PHE A 344 -2.83 -8.10 -1.33
C PHE A 344 -3.11 -8.57 0.10
N ASN A 345 -4.33 -8.36 0.60
CA ASN A 345 -4.75 -8.82 1.93
C ASN A 345 -4.63 -10.34 2.06
N TYR A 346 -4.98 -11.10 1.02
CA TYR A 346 -4.77 -12.56 1.00
C TYR A 346 -3.31 -12.96 1.24
N TRP A 347 -2.35 -12.34 0.53
CA TRP A 347 -0.94 -12.66 0.69
C TRP A 347 -0.39 -12.21 2.05
N ILE A 348 -0.81 -11.05 2.54
CA ILE A 348 -0.46 -10.60 3.90
C ILE A 348 -0.93 -11.60 4.96
N ASN A 349 -2.20 -12.02 4.91
CA ASN A 349 -2.74 -12.97 5.87
C ASN A 349 -2.08 -14.34 5.78
N LYS A 350 -1.84 -14.83 4.55
CA LYS A 350 -1.24 -16.14 4.30
C LYS A 350 0.20 -16.24 4.79
N GLU A 351 0.96 -15.16 4.69
CA GLU A 351 2.40 -15.13 4.99
C GLU A 351 2.69 -14.42 6.33
N GLY A 352 1.69 -14.23 7.18
CA GLY A 352 1.78 -13.63 8.51
C GLY A 352 1.20 -12.22 8.56
N ASN A 353 0.02 -12.05 9.17
CA ASN A 353 -0.68 -10.76 9.18
C ASN A 353 0.13 -9.67 9.91
N ILE A 354 0.18 -8.47 9.31
CA ILE A 354 0.87 -7.26 9.82
C ILE A 354 -0.06 -6.04 9.75
N GLY A 355 0.25 -4.99 10.49
CA GLY A 355 -0.57 -3.77 10.64
C GLY A 355 -0.46 -2.77 9.48
N TRP A 356 -0.58 -3.22 8.23
CA TRP A 356 -0.65 -2.31 7.06
C TRP A 356 -1.91 -1.43 7.07
N CYS A 357 -1.83 -0.28 6.39
CA CYS A 357 -2.89 0.72 6.25
C CYS A 357 -3.26 0.95 4.76
N LEU A 358 -4.43 1.53 4.47
CA LEU A 358 -4.93 1.74 3.11
C LEU A 358 -4.94 3.22 2.73
N GLY A 359 -4.21 3.60 1.68
CA GLY A 359 -4.36 4.88 0.98
C GLY A 359 -5.23 4.67 -0.26
N ILE A 360 -6.22 5.53 -0.46
CA ILE A 360 -7.13 5.43 -1.61
C ILE A 360 -7.48 6.81 -2.18
N HIS A 361 -7.71 6.87 -3.50
CA HIS A 361 -8.04 8.10 -4.23
C HIS A 361 -9.49 8.08 -4.75
N PRO A 362 -10.51 8.34 -3.91
CA PRO A 362 -11.93 8.21 -4.26
C PRO A 362 -12.44 9.41 -5.07
N TYR A 363 -11.78 9.73 -6.18
CA TYR A 363 -12.18 10.81 -7.09
C TYR A 363 -13.57 10.58 -7.70
N ASN A 364 -14.19 11.65 -8.16
CA ASN A 364 -15.38 11.54 -9.00
C ASN A 364 -15.04 10.81 -10.32
N ALA A 365 -16.04 10.16 -10.88
CA ALA A 365 -15.95 9.48 -12.16
C ALA A 365 -17.05 10.04 -13.10
N PRO A 366 -16.69 10.60 -14.26
CA PRO A 366 -15.31 10.92 -14.70
C PRO A 366 -14.64 11.98 -13.80
N LEU A 367 -13.31 12.13 -13.91
CA LEU A 367 -12.53 13.05 -13.05
C LEU A 367 -12.98 14.52 -13.13
N TYR A 368 -13.56 14.92 -14.25
CA TYR A 368 -14.08 16.28 -14.48
C TYR A 368 -15.51 16.48 -13.95
N ASP A 369 -16.16 15.45 -13.41
CA ASP A 369 -17.51 15.59 -12.84
C ASP A 369 -17.45 16.45 -11.56
N PRO A 370 -18.13 17.60 -11.49
CA PRO A 370 -18.02 18.50 -10.35
C PRO A 370 -18.91 18.09 -9.17
N TYR A 371 -19.76 17.06 -9.31
CA TYR A 371 -20.84 16.74 -8.36
C TYR A 371 -20.59 15.48 -7.52
N THR A 372 -19.88 15.62 -6.41
CA THR A 372 -19.61 14.46 -5.53
C THR A 372 -20.84 13.95 -4.80
N TRP A 373 -21.80 14.82 -4.47
CA TRP A 373 -23.03 14.44 -3.75
C TRP A 373 -24.12 13.85 -4.66
N MET A 374 -23.92 13.93 -5.98
CA MET A 374 -24.86 13.47 -7.00
C MET A 374 -24.11 13.09 -8.29
N PRO A 375 -23.32 12.01 -8.27
CA PRO A 375 -22.55 11.55 -9.43
C PRO A 375 -23.47 10.89 -10.47
N GLN A 376 -22.91 10.60 -11.65
CA GLN A 376 -23.61 9.84 -12.68
C GLN A 376 -23.89 8.40 -12.23
N ASP A 377 -25.13 7.96 -12.40
CA ASP A 377 -25.61 6.62 -12.04
C ASP A 377 -24.86 5.48 -12.75
N ILE A 378 -24.35 5.71 -13.95
CA ILE A 378 -23.55 4.73 -14.71
C ILE A 378 -22.17 4.44 -14.08
N TYR A 379 -21.68 5.29 -13.19
CA TYR A 379 -20.35 5.16 -12.58
C TYR A 379 -20.39 4.77 -11.10
N VAL A 380 -21.48 5.06 -10.40
CA VAL A 380 -21.54 4.94 -8.93
C VAL A 380 -22.84 4.26 -8.51
N THR A 381 -22.72 3.15 -7.79
CA THR A 381 -23.85 2.50 -7.08
C THR A 381 -23.54 2.40 -5.58
N ASN A 382 -24.57 2.17 -4.78
CA ASN A 382 -24.45 2.05 -3.32
C ASN A 382 -24.28 0.60 -2.85
N ASP A 383 -23.47 -0.17 -3.58
CA ASP A 383 -23.25 -1.58 -3.28
C ASP A 383 -21.87 -2.04 -3.77
N ALA A 384 -21.46 -3.23 -3.36
CA ALA A 384 -20.13 -3.79 -3.65
C ALA A 384 -19.82 -3.97 -5.15
N LYS A 385 -20.82 -3.87 -6.05
CA LYS A 385 -20.64 -3.94 -7.51
C LYS A 385 -20.42 -2.57 -8.14
N THR A 386 -20.36 -1.50 -7.35
CA THR A 386 -20.13 -0.15 -7.87
C THR A 386 -18.93 -0.12 -8.82
N PRO A 387 -19.05 0.52 -10.00
CA PRO A 387 -17.93 0.65 -10.93
C PRO A 387 -16.76 1.41 -10.31
N TYR A 388 -17.06 2.53 -9.64
CA TYR A 388 -16.08 3.41 -9.00
C TYR A 388 -16.39 3.62 -7.51
N LEU A 389 -15.34 3.74 -6.70
CA LEU A 389 -15.43 4.29 -5.34
C LEU A 389 -15.29 5.80 -5.38
N THR A 390 -16.26 6.50 -4.81
CA THR A 390 -16.26 7.95 -4.65
C THR A 390 -16.54 8.27 -3.19
N MET A 391 -16.47 9.54 -2.81
CA MET A 391 -16.89 9.92 -1.46
C MET A 391 -18.39 9.66 -1.21
N LEU A 392 -19.26 9.64 -2.24
CA LEU A 392 -20.68 9.33 -2.04
C LEU A 392 -20.91 7.90 -1.51
N ASN A 393 -20.23 6.89 -2.06
CA ASN A 393 -20.43 5.48 -1.71
C ASN A 393 -19.25 4.90 -0.91
N PHE A 394 -18.48 5.75 -0.21
CA PHE A 394 -17.28 5.32 0.52
C PHE A 394 -17.57 4.26 1.61
N ASP A 395 -18.82 4.21 2.10
CA ASP A 395 -19.31 3.16 2.99
C ASP A 395 -19.09 1.74 2.45
N VAL A 396 -19.15 1.55 1.13
CA VAL A 396 -18.89 0.26 0.48
C VAL A 396 -17.48 -0.25 0.80
N LEU A 397 -16.48 0.64 0.79
CA LEU A 397 -15.11 0.28 1.17
C LEU A 397 -15.01 0.03 2.68
N LEU A 398 -15.65 0.87 3.49
CA LEU A 398 -15.60 0.74 4.95
C LEU A 398 -16.18 -0.60 5.41
N ASP A 399 -17.27 -1.04 4.81
CA ASP A 399 -17.89 -2.33 5.10
C ASP A 399 -16.95 -3.50 4.76
N GLU A 400 -16.29 -3.47 3.58
CA GLU A 400 -15.29 -4.50 3.21
C GLU A 400 -14.09 -4.48 4.17
N MET A 401 -13.60 -3.30 4.56
CA MET A 401 -12.47 -3.16 5.50
C MET A 401 -12.80 -3.56 6.94
N ARG A 402 -14.09 -3.66 7.30
CA ARG A 402 -14.58 -4.13 8.61
C ARG A 402 -14.77 -5.64 8.69
N GLU A 403 -14.69 -6.36 7.56
CA GLU A 403 -14.76 -7.82 7.56
C GLU A 403 -13.60 -8.43 8.37
N GLU A 404 -13.85 -9.57 9.02
CA GLU A 404 -12.87 -10.26 9.87
C GLU A 404 -11.53 -10.51 9.16
N SER A 405 -11.59 -10.84 7.86
CA SER A 405 -10.40 -11.10 7.05
C SER A 405 -9.52 -9.86 6.83
N TYR A 406 -10.04 -8.65 7.03
CA TYR A 406 -9.32 -7.39 6.89
C TYR A 406 -8.79 -6.83 8.20
N LEU A 407 -9.17 -7.38 9.35
CA LEU A 407 -8.74 -6.85 10.64
C LEU A 407 -7.23 -7.06 10.86
N THR A 408 -6.64 -6.19 11.67
CA THR A 408 -5.30 -6.41 12.21
C THR A 408 -5.29 -7.64 13.12
N SER A 409 -4.11 -8.15 13.48
CA SER A 409 -3.96 -9.22 14.47
C SER A 409 -4.55 -8.88 15.84
N ALA A 410 -4.75 -7.59 16.14
CA ALA A 410 -5.42 -7.10 17.34
C ALA A 410 -6.95 -6.94 17.17
N GLY A 411 -7.52 -7.40 16.05
CA GLY A 411 -8.96 -7.31 15.77
C GLY A 411 -9.46 -5.88 15.49
N LYS A 412 -8.58 -4.98 15.04
CA LYS A 412 -8.93 -3.58 14.71
C LYS A 412 -9.08 -3.39 13.22
N VAL A 413 -10.03 -2.54 12.81
CA VAL A 413 -10.12 -2.05 11.43
C VAL A 413 -8.84 -1.27 11.12
N ARG A 414 -8.33 -1.43 9.90
CA ARG A 414 -7.11 -0.77 9.46
C ARG A 414 -7.37 0.71 9.22
N LYS A 415 -6.36 1.53 9.43
CA LYS A 415 -6.42 2.96 9.12
C LYS A 415 -6.56 3.15 7.61
N ILE A 416 -7.41 4.10 7.23
CA ILE A 416 -7.67 4.48 5.85
C ILE A 416 -7.29 5.96 5.71
N MET A 417 -6.56 6.29 4.64
CA MET A 417 -6.26 7.65 4.26
C MET A 417 -6.85 7.90 2.88
N ILE A 418 -7.63 8.98 2.75
CA ILE A 418 -7.95 9.55 1.46
C ILE A 418 -6.70 10.30 1.02
N SER A 419 -5.77 9.59 0.40
CA SER A 419 -4.38 10.03 0.19
C SER A 419 -4.24 11.04 -0.94
N GLN A 420 -5.26 11.16 -1.79
CA GLN A 420 -5.34 12.17 -2.83
C GLN A 420 -6.81 12.34 -3.23
N ILE A 421 -7.33 13.55 -3.16
CA ILE A 421 -8.68 13.87 -3.64
C ILE A 421 -8.75 15.32 -4.09
N GLY A 422 -9.53 15.60 -5.14
CA GLY A 422 -9.70 16.94 -5.69
C GLY A 422 -10.98 17.00 -6.52
N TYR A 423 -11.53 18.20 -6.66
CA TYR A 423 -12.76 18.46 -7.39
C TYR A 423 -12.56 19.66 -8.31
N THR A 424 -13.03 19.56 -9.55
CA THR A 424 -12.75 20.59 -10.56
C THR A 424 -13.64 21.81 -10.38
N SER A 425 -13.05 23.01 -10.55
CA SER A 425 -13.78 24.28 -10.64
C SER A 425 -14.15 24.66 -12.07
N SER A 426 -13.79 23.85 -13.08
CA SER A 426 -14.03 24.16 -14.51
C SER A 426 -15.52 24.36 -14.85
N PHE A 427 -16.42 23.87 -14.00
CA PHE A 427 -17.87 23.96 -14.15
C PHE A 427 -18.52 24.91 -13.13
N GLY A 428 -17.71 25.62 -12.33
CA GLY A 428 -18.15 26.56 -11.31
C GLY A 428 -17.49 26.32 -9.95
N GLU A 429 -16.94 27.38 -9.35
CA GLU A 429 -16.26 27.30 -8.06
C GLU A 429 -17.19 26.84 -6.92
N LYS A 430 -18.48 27.16 -6.98
CA LYS A 430 -19.47 26.70 -6.01
C LYS A 430 -19.60 25.18 -5.95
N PHE A 431 -19.52 24.50 -7.10
CA PHE A 431 -19.62 23.04 -7.14
C PHE A 431 -18.34 22.38 -6.62
N GLN A 432 -17.18 22.94 -6.93
CA GLN A 432 -15.91 22.53 -6.31
C GLN A 432 -16.00 22.67 -4.79
N ALA A 433 -16.38 23.84 -4.29
CA ALA A 433 -16.46 24.15 -2.87
C ALA A 433 -17.43 23.21 -2.14
N ALA A 434 -18.64 23.00 -2.68
CA ALA A 434 -19.62 22.07 -2.14
C ALA A 434 -19.14 20.61 -2.14
N SER A 435 -18.48 20.15 -3.21
CA SER A 435 -17.91 18.79 -3.26
C SER A 435 -16.82 18.58 -2.21
N ILE A 436 -15.95 19.58 -1.98
CA ILE A 436 -14.94 19.55 -0.90
C ILE A 436 -15.63 19.46 0.47
N ALA A 437 -16.61 20.33 0.74
CA ALA A 437 -17.30 20.36 2.03
C ALA A 437 -18.03 19.05 2.34
N TYR A 438 -18.75 18.50 1.36
CA TYR A 438 -19.42 17.20 1.51
C TYR A 438 -18.41 16.07 1.75
N ALA A 439 -17.39 15.95 0.91
CA ALA A 439 -16.37 14.91 0.99
C ALA A 439 -15.64 14.92 2.33
N TYR A 440 -15.16 16.08 2.76
CA TYR A 440 -14.45 16.22 4.03
C TYR A 440 -15.35 15.92 5.23
N SER A 441 -16.60 16.40 5.22
CA SER A 441 -17.54 16.13 6.32
C SER A 441 -17.93 14.66 6.39
N LYS A 442 -18.09 13.99 5.24
CA LYS A 442 -18.30 12.55 5.19
C LYS A 442 -17.10 11.79 5.73
N ALA A 443 -15.87 12.21 5.41
CA ALA A 443 -14.67 11.61 5.97
C ALA A 443 -14.61 11.72 7.51
N LEU A 444 -15.02 12.86 8.09
CA LEU A 444 -15.05 13.07 9.53
C LEU A 444 -16.00 12.12 10.29
N LYS A 445 -17.00 11.53 9.64
CA LYS A 445 -17.94 10.59 10.30
C LYS A 445 -17.27 9.29 10.74
N TYR A 446 -16.16 8.90 10.11
CA TYR A 446 -15.58 7.56 10.27
C TYR A 446 -14.23 7.62 10.98
N PRO A 447 -14.10 7.05 12.19
CA PRO A 447 -12.83 7.05 12.93
C PRO A 447 -11.72 6.23 12.23
N GLU A 448 -12.08 5.34 11.31
CA GLU A 448 -11.13 4.59 10.49
C GLU A 448 -10.41 5.47 9.47
N ILE A 449 -11.00 6.62 9.09
CA ILE A 449 -10.38 7.58 8.19
C ILE A 449 -9.45 8.48 9.00
N THR A 450 -8.15 8.30 8.81
CA THR A 450 -7.10 9.00 9.56
C THR A 450 -6.44 10.12 8.78
N GLY A 451 -6.87 10.40 7.54
CA GLY A 451 -6.35 11.50 6.73
C GLY A 451 -7.22 11.78 5.51
N PHE A 452 -7.36 13.07 5.17
CA PHE A 452 -8.04 13.61 4.00
C PHE A 452 -7.10 14.60 3.32
N ILE A 453 -6.41 14.15 2.28
CA ILE A 453 -5.35 14.91 1.61
C ILE A 453 -5.91 15.50 0.33
N LEU A 454 -6.21 16.80 0.37
CA LEU A 454 -6.65 17.55 -0.79
C LEU A 454 -5.48 17.76 -1.76
N PHE A 455 -5.74 17.49 -3.03
CA PHE A 455 -4.87 17.79 -4.16
C PHE A 455 -5.58 18.89 -4.96
N ARG A 456 -5.19 20.17 -4.84
CA ARG A 456 -3.95 20.72 -4.25
C ARG A 456 -4.14 22.22 -3.89
N ASP A 457 -3.10 22.89 -3.41
CA ASP A 457 -3.15 24.33 -3.03
C ASP A 457 -3.35 25.27 -4.23
N ILE A 458 -2.71 24.99 -5.36
CA ILE A 458 -2.79 25.78 -6.60
C ILE A 458 -3.05 24.89 -7.81
N ASP A 459 -3.84 25.37 -8.78
CA ASP A 459 -4.11 24.68 -10.04
C ASP A 459 -2.82 24.25 -10.77
N ASP A 460 -2.95 23.20 -11.57
CA ASP A 460 -1.96 22.79 -12.56
C ASP A 460 -2.41 23.18 -13.98
N ASP A 461 -1.51 23.70 -14.80
CA ASP A 461 -1.82 24.15 -16.15
C ASP A 461 -2.30 23.00 -17.06
N ASN A 462 -1.76 21.80 -16.91
CA ASN A 462 -2.19 20.66 -17.72
C ASN A 462 -3.58 20.15 -17.29
N GLU A 463 -3.87 20.17 -15.99
CA GLU A 463 -5.15 19.73 -15.45
C GLU A 463 -6.28 20.71 -15.80
N VAL A 464 -6.00 22.02 -15.72
CA VAL A 464 -6.94 23.05 -16.19
C VAL A 464 -7.31 22.85 -17.65
N LYS A 465 -6.33 22.56 -18.52
CA LYS A 465 -6.57 22.26 -19.95
C LYS A 465 -7.40 20.99 -20.16
N ALA A 466 -7.43 20.09 -19.19
CA ALA A 466 -8.22 18.85 -19.20
C ALA A 466 -9.59 18.98 -18.50
N ASN A 467 -10.00 20.20 -18.09
CA ASN A 467 -11.20 20.47 -17.27
C ASN A 467 -11.14 19.88 -15.85
N ILE A 468 -9.93 19.75 -15.28
CA ILE A 468 -9.63 19.19 -13.96
C ILE A 468 -8.97 20.29 -13.10
N ALA A 469 -9.53 21.50 -13.06
CA ALA A 469 -8.98 22.61 -12.27
C ALA A 469 -9.25 22.42 -10.77
N GLN A 470 -8.41 21.66 -10.07
CA GLN A 470 -8.67 21.18 -8.70
C GLN A 470 -8.06 22.01 -7.56
N GLY A 471 -7.23 23.01 -7.88
CA GLY A 471 -6.57 23.84 -6.88
C GLY A 471 -7.55 24.67 -6.05
N LEU A 472 -7.21 24.92 -4.79
CA LEU A 472 -7.86 25.93 -3.94
C LEU A 472 -7.62 27.36 -4.45
N LYS A 473 -6.52 27.54 -5.19
CA LYS A 473 -6.16 28.77 -5.89
C LYS A 473 -6.02 28.49 -7.38
N SER A 474 -6.32 29.48 -8.21
CA SER A 474 -6.00 29.47 -9.64
C SER A 474 -4.50 29.65 -9.90
N LEU A 475 -4.08 29.46 -11.16
CA LEU A 475 -2.66 29.60 -11.59
C LEU A 475 -2.03 30.96 -11.25
N ASN A 476 -2.83 32.04 -11.16
CA ASN A 476 -2.38 33.37 -10.75
C ASN A 476 -2.50 33.61 -9.23
N SER A 477 -2.65 32.54 -8.43
CA SER A 477 -2.78 32.56 -6.97
C SER A 477 -4.04 33.27 -6.43
N HIS A 478 -5.07 33.49 -7.26
CA HIS A 478 -6.36 33.96 -6.76
C HIS A 478 -7.05 32.83 -5.97
N LYS A 479 -7.47 33.13 -4.73
CA LYS A 479 -8.21 32.19 -3.89
C LYS A 479 -9.61 31.97 -4.48
N LYS A 480 -9.95 30.72 -4.76
CA LYS A 480 -11.30 30.32 -5.19
C LYS A 480 -12.23 30.20 -3.98
N LEU A 481 -13.54 30.13 -4.18
CA LEU A 481 -14.50 29.87 -3.10
C LEU A 481 -14.15 28.61 -2.28
N ALA A 482 -13.61 27.59 -2.94
CA ALA A 482 -13.12 26.37 -2.32
C ALA A 482 -12.09 26.61 -1.20
N TYR A 483 -11.30 27.68 -1.27
CA TYR A 483 -10.33 28.05 -0.22
C TYR A 483 -11.05 28.34 1.09
N GLU A 484 -12.09 29.18 1.07
CA GLU A 484 -12.83 29.56 2.27
C GLU A 484 -13.66 28.41 2.83
N TYR A 485 -14.24 27.58 1.95
CA TYR A 485 -14.92 26.35 2.37
C TYR A 485 -13.94 25.41 3.06
N TYR A 486 -12.76 25.17 2.47
CA TYR A 486 -11.79 24.25 3.05
C TYR A 486 -11.19 24.77 4.36
N LYS A 487 -10.99 26.08 4.48
CA LYS A 487 -10.60 26.75 5.72
C LYS A 487 -11.60 26.48 6.85
N THR A 488 -12.88 26.70 6.59
CA THR A 488 -13.92 26.72 7.63
C THR A 488 -14.60 25.37 7.85
N ILE A 489 -14.58 24.44 6.88
CA ILE A 489 -15.25 23.15 7.04
C ILE A 489 -14.68 22.35 8.23
N GLY A 490 -15.56 21.76 9.03
CA GLY A 490 -15.20 21.07 10.27
C GLY A 490 -15.05 21.99 11.48
N THR A 491 -15.32 23.29 11.33
CA THR A 491 -15.32 24.26 12.42
C THR A 491 -16.68 25.00 12.49
N PRO A 492 -17.03 25.65 13.61
CA PRO A 492 -18.28 26.42 13.72
C PRO A 492 -18.44 27.54 12.69
N GLU A 493 -17.34 28.05 12.15
CA GLU A 493 -17.29 29.11 11.14
C GLU A 493 -17.94 28.67 9.81
N PHE A 494 -18.05 27.36 9.53
CA PHE A 494 -18.71 26.88 8.30
C PHE A 494 -20.20 27.25 8.23
N SER A 495 -20.84 27.58 9.37
CA SER A 495 -22.23 28.07 9.40
C SER A 495 -22.48 29.28 8.49
N ALA A 496 -21.46 30.06 8.17
CA ALA A 496 -21.56 31.17 7.22
C ALA A 496 -21.79 30.73 5.76
N TYR A 497 -21.55 29.46 5.43
CA TYR A 497 -21.62 28.89 4.08
C TYR A 497 -22.72 27.82 3.93
N GLU A 498 -23.48 27.49 4.98
CA GLU A 498 -24.51 26.44 4.95
C GLU A 498 -25.63 26.76 3.96
N ASP A 499 -26.12 27.99 3.94
CA ASP A 499 -27.17 28.43 3.00
C ASP A 499 -26.69 28.37 1.54
N GLU A 500 -25.46 28.84 1.26
CA GLU A 500 -24.87 28.79 -0.09
C GLU A 500 -24.60 27.34 -0.54
N PHE A 501 -24.18 26.47 0.39
CA PHE A 501 -24.04 25.04 0.15
C PHE A 501 -25.40 24.42 -0.22
N GLU A 502 -26.45 24.69 0.55
CA GLU A 502 -27.79 24.13 0.30
C GLU A 502 -28.37 24.66 -1.02
N GLU A 503 -28.22 25.94 -1.34
CA GLU A 503 -28.62 26.50 -2.63
C GLU A 503 -27.87 25.83 -3.80
N THR A 504 -26.57 25.59 -3.63
CA THR A 504 -25.73 24.97 -4.67
C THR A 504 -26.08 23.52 -4.92
N THR A 505 -26.39 22.77 -3.87
CA THR A 505 -26.56 21.32 -3.94
C THR A 505 -28.03 20.86 -3.97
N GLY A 506 -28.94 21.74 -3.55
CA GLY A 506 -30.37 21.48 -3.35
C GLY A 506 -30.69 20.64 -2.10
N VAL A 507 -29.72 20.38 -1.22
CA VAL A 507 -29.87 19.58 0.01
C VAL A 507 -28.91 20.12 1.07
N SER A 508 -29.35 20.25 2.32
CA SER A 508 -28.46 20.70 3.40
C SER A 508 -27.29 19.72 3.61
N LEU A 509 -26.12 20.21 4.02
CA LEU A 509 -24.97 19.34 4.32
C LEU A 509 -25.32 18.32 5.41
N LYS A 510 -26.11 18.73 6.39
CA LYS A 510 -26.58 17.85 7.47
C LYS A 510 -27.38 16.66 6.92
N ASP A 511 -28.34 16.92 6.03
CA ASP A 511 -29.18 15.86 5.48
C ASP A 511 -28.37 14.91 4.58
N MET A 512 -27.36 15.42 3.86
CA MET A 512 -26.44 14.59 3.09
C MET A 512 -25.58 13.65 3.95
N LEU A 513 -25.37 13.99 5.22
CA LEU A 513 -24.59 13.20 6.16
C LEU A 513 -25.45 12.22 6.94
N GLU A 514 -26.77 12.19 6.75
CA GLU A 514 -27.64 11.17 7.34
C GLU A 514 -27.36 9.78 6.74
N ASP A 515 -27.55 8.74 7.55
CA ASP A 515 -27.32 7.38 7.10
C ASP A 515 -28.32 6.99 6.00
N GLY A 516 -27.79 6.46 4.90
CA GLY A 516 -28.60 6.07 3.74
C GLY A 516 -28.80 7.17 2.69
N TYR A 517 -28.24 8.37 2.87
CA TYR A 517 -28.20 9.36 1.79
C TYR A 517 -27.43 8.81 0.57
N PHE A 518 -28.15 8.65 -0.54
CA PHE A 518 -27.57 8.25 -1.82
C PHE A 518 -28.42 8.79 -2.96
N LYS A 519 -27.87 9.75 -3.72
CA LYS A 519 -28.52 10.34 -4.88
C LYS A 519 -27.58 10.28 -6.07
N THR A 520 -28.09 9.86 -7.21
CA THR A 520 -27.39 9.88 -8.49
C THR A 520 -28.21 10.64 -9.50
N ARG A 521 -27.60 10.93 -10.65
CA ARG A 521 -28.25 11.59 -11.79
C ARG A 521 -27.91 10.87 -13.08
N ASN A 522 -28.65 11.19 -14.13
CA ASN A 522 -28.37 10.69 -15.47
C ASN A 522 -26.95 11.10 -15.92
N SER A 523 -26.37 10.27 -16.79
CA SER A 523 -25.06 10.51 -17.39
C SER A 523 -25.02 11.70 -18.35
N TRP A 524 -23.87 12.36 -18.46
CA TRP A 524 -23.54 13.36 -19.48
C TRP A 524 -22.06 13.24 -19.86
N GLU A 525 -21.72 13.63 -21.08
CA GLU A 525 -20.35 13.74 -21.56
C GLU A 525 -19.98 15.20 -21.89
N LEU A 526 -18.68 15.53 -21.78
CA LEU A 526 -18.16 16.84 -22.16
C LEU A 526 -18.65 17.28 -23.54
N GLY A 527 -19.32 18.44 -23.60
CA GLY A 527 -19.84 19.00 -24.83
C GLY A 527 -21.29 18.65 -25.18
N ASP A 528 -21.98 17.82 -24.38
CA ASP A 528 -23.41 17.57 -24.51
C ASP A 528 -24.28 18.80 -24.20
N ASP A 529 -25.53 18.81 -24.65
CA ASP A 529 -26.50 19.87 -24.32
C ASP A 529 -26.92 19.85 -22.84
N THR A 530 -26.70 18.73 -22.15
CA THR A 530 -26.92 18.54 -20.70
C THR A 530 -25.64 18.74 -19.89
N ASP A 531 -24.59 19.30 -20.49
CA ASP A 531 -23.34 19.64 -19.82
C ASP A 531 -23.59 20.75 -18.78
N PRO A 532 -23.29 20.54 -17.48
CA PRO A 532 -23.42 21.55 -16.45
C PRO A 532 -22.66 22.86 -16.75
N ALA A 533 -21.66 22.85 -17.64
CA ALA A 533 -20.99 24.07 -18.11
C ALA A 533 -21.92 24.99 -18.91
N ARG A 534 -22.92 24.45 -19.62
CA ARG A 534 -23.80 25.24 -20.50
C ARG A 534 -24.94 25.94 -19.77
N GLU A 535 -25.29 25.50 -18.56
CA GLU A 535 -26.33 26.17 -17.74
C GLU A 535 -25.80 27.40 -16.99
N SER A 536 -24.51 27.74 -17.13
CA SER A 536 -23.86 28.88 -16.44
C SER A 536 -23.40 30.02 -17.37
N GLY A 537 -23.88 30.06 -18.61
CA GLY A 537 -23.63 31.14 -19.59
C GLY A 537 -24.60 32.32 -19.48
#